data_AF-A0A2R5L112-F1
#
_entry.id   AF-A0A2R5L112-F1
#
_cell.length_a   1.000
_cell.length_b   1.000
_cell.length_c   1.000
_cell.angle_alpha   90.00
_cell.angle_beta   90.00
_cell.angle_gamma   90.00
#
_symmetry.space_group_name_H-M   'P 1'
#
loop_
_entity.id
_entity.type
_entity.pdbx_description
1 polymer ?
#
loop_
_entity_poly.entity_id
_entity_poly.type
_entity_poly.pdbx_seq_one_letter_code
_entity_poly.pdbx_strand_id
1 'polypeptide(L)'
;NITDEQIAEMKEHINDINYDVAAKRELEVRHDVMAHVYAFGVQAPLAAPIIHLGATSAYVGDNTDLIQIKDGYEILKKKFINVFKNMSDFAMEYKDLPTLGFTHFQAAQLTTVGKRATLWLQSLMLDFEELEFRMDNMRFRG
;
A
#
# COMPACT_ATOMS: atom_id res chain seq x y z
N ASN A 1 29.09 -16.33 -8.30
CA ASN A 1 28.94 -17.79 -8.39
C ASN A 1 27.65 -18.16 -7.70
N ILE A 2 26.52 -18.05 -8.41
CA ILE A 2 25.16 -18.38 -7.96
C ILE A 2 24.64 -19.36 -8.99
N THR A 3 24.15 -20.53 -8.57
CA THR A 3 23.67 -21.56 -9.51
C THR A 3 22.15 -21.56 -9.63
N ASP A 4 21.64 -22.11 -10.73
CA ASP A 4 20.20 -22.20 -10.96
C ASP A 4 19.52 -23.12 -9.95
N GLU A 5 20.21 -24.15 -9.45
CA GLU A 5 19.70 -25.04 -8.40
C GLU A 5 19.49 -24.31 -7.08
N GLN A 6 20.39 -23.39 -6.71
CA GLN A 6 20.22 -22.56 -5.51
C GLN A 6 18.99 -21.64 -5.65
N ILE A 7 18.80 -21.05 -6.82
CA ILE A 7 17.63 -20.19 -7.09
C ILE A 7 16.34 -21.01 -7.10
N ALA A 8 16.37 -22.21 -7.67
CA ALA A 8 15.21 -23.11 -7.71
C ALA A 8 14.79 -23.54 -6.31
N GLU A 9 15.75 -23.95 -5.47
CA GLU A 9 15.50 -24.34 -4.08
C GLU A 9 14.87 -23.18 -3.27
N MET A 10 15.35 -21.95 -3.44
CA MET A 10 14.72 -20.78 -2.81
C MET A 10 13.26 -20.59 -3.28
N LYS A 11 12.98 -20.78 -4.57
CA LYS A 11 11.63 -20.61 -5.14
C LYS A 11 10.64 -21.65 -4.64
N GLU A 12 11.10 -22.87 -4.37
CA GLU A 12 10.27 -23.94 -3.81
C GLU A 12 9.75 -23.57 -2.42
N HIS A 13 10.52 -22.77 -1.68
CA HIS A 13 10.25 -22.45 -0.27
C HIS A 13 9.77 -21.01 0.00
N ILE A 14 9.17 -20.32 -0.98
CA ILE A 14 8.77 -18.91 -0.81
C ILE A 14 7.53 -18.70 0.07
N ASN A 15 6.66 -19.71 0.19
CA ASN A 15 5.33 -19.58 0.81
C ASN A 15 5.17 -20.41 2.09
N ASP A 16 6.04 -21.39 2.34
CA ASP A 16 6.00 -22.31 3.49
C ASP A 16 6.92 -21.82 4.62
N ILE A 17 6.70 -20.59 5.11
CA ILE A 17 7.60 -19.94 6.06
C ILE A 17 7.62 -20.70 7.42
N ASN A 18 8.81 -21.12 7.85
CA ASN A 18 9.03 -21.79 9.14
C ASN A 18 9.16 -20.82 10.33
N TYR A 19 8.09 -20.08 10.64
CA TYR A 19 8.08 -19.03 11.67
C TYR A 19 8.63 -19.44 13.04
N ASP A 20 8.43 -20.69 13.48
CA ASP A 20 8.97 -21.17 14.76
C ASP A 20 10.50 -21.15 14.82
N VAL A 21 11.17 -21.40 13.67
CA VAL A 21 12.63 -21.34 13.55
C VAL A 21 13.09 -19.89 13.59
N ALA A 22 12.41 -19.01 12.84
CA ALA A 22 12.70 -17.58 12.83
C ALA A 22 12.53 -16.97 14.24
N ALA A 23 11.42 -17.22 14.92
CA ALA A 23 11.15 -16.67 16.25
C ALA A 23 12.20 -17.11 17.30
N LYS A 24 12.57 -18.41 17.31
CA LYS A 24 13.64 -18.90 18.18
C LYS A 24 14.98 -18.23 17.88
N ARG A 25 15.32 -18.11 16.60
CA ARG A 25 16.57 -17.49 16.17
C ARG A 25 16.60 -16.01 16.50
N GLU A 26 15.50 -15.30 16.34
CA GLU A 26 15.38 -13.88 16.67
C GLU A 26 15.62 -13.63 18.15
N LEU A 27 15.11 -14.48 19.05
CA LEU A 27 15.39 -14.38 20.49
C LEU A 27 16.89 -14.49 20.81
N GLU A 28 17.62 -15.32 20.05
CA GLU A 28 19.07 -15.50 20.22
C GLU A 28 19.87 -14.32 19.68
N VAL A 29 19.58 -13.89 18.45
CA VAL A 29 20.40 -12.91 17.71
C VAL A 29 19.90 -11.48 17.83
N ARG A 30 18.68 -11.29 18.35
CA ARG A 30 17.98 -10.00 18.52
C ARG A 30 17.89 -9.20 17.22
N HIS A 31 17.70 -9.90 16.11
CA HIS A 31 17.59 -9.33 14.78
C HIS A 31 16.70 -10.20 13.89
N ASP A 32 15.51 -9.70 13.60
CA ASP A 32 14.45 -10.27 12.76
C ASP A 32 14.92 -10.70 11.36
N VAL A 33 15.57 -9.82 10.59
CA VAL A 33 16.04 -10.15 9.23
C VAL A 33 17.06 -11.27 9.26
N MET A 34 18.04 -11.23 10.16
CA MET A 34 19.03 -12.30 10.28
C MET A 34 18.41 -13.62 10.76
N ALA A 35 17.35 -13.54 11.57
CA ALA A 35 16.58 -14.70 11.97
C ALA A 35 15.85 -15.33 10.78
N HIS A 36 15.23 -14.52 9.93
CA HIS A 36 14.58 -14.98 8.70
C HIS A 36 15.56 -15.46 7.63
N VAL A 37 16.74 -14.84 7.48
CA VAL A 37 17.82 -15.33 6.61
C VAL A 37 18.26 -16.72 7.04
N TYR A 38 18.47 -16.93 8.34
CA TYR A 38 18.80 -18.23 8.89
C TYR A 38 17.68 -19.25 8.67
N ALA A 39 16.44 -18.88 9.01
CA ALA A 39 15.29 -19.76 8.90
C ALA A 39 15.03 -20.19 7.45
N PHE A 40 15.22 -19.29 6.47
CA PHE A 40 15.14 -19.60 5.05
C PHE A 40 16.28 -20.51 4.59
N GLY A 41 17.51 -20.29 5.07
CA GLY A 41 18.64 -21.18 4.80
C GLY A 41 18.50 -22.59 5.40
N VAL A 42 17.68 -22.76 6.45
CA VAL A 42 17.34 -24.09 6.99
C VAL A 42 16.42 -24.87 6.03
N GLN A 43 15.53 -24.17 5.31
CA GLN A 43 14.65 -24.80 4.30
C GLN A 43 15.36 -24.94 2.94
N ALA A 44 16.25 -24.00 2.60
CA ALA A 44 17.03 -23.97 1.37
C ALA A 44 18.55 -24.09 1.64
N PRO A 45 19.05 -25.29 2.01
CA PRO A 45 20.44 -25.49 2.40
C PRO A 45 21.46 -25.28 1.27
N LEU A 46 21.13 -25.56 0.00
CA LEU A 46 22.02 -25.28 -1.13
C LEU A 46 22.19 -23.77 -1.32
N ALA A 47 21.10 -23.01 -1.11
CA ALA A 47 21.09 -21.56 -1.26
C ALA A 47 21.59 -20.79 -0.03
N ALA A 48 21.64 -21.41 1.16
CA ALA A 48 22.03 -20.74 2.41
C ALA A 48 23.28 -19.83 2.32
N PRO A 49 24.38 -20.19 1.60
CA PRO A 49 25.57 -19.34 1.49
C PRO A 49 25.40 -18.07 0.67
N ILE A 50 24.33 -17.97 -0.14
CA ILE A 50 24.09 -16.85 -1.06
C ILE A 50 22.89 -15.98 -0.65
N ILE A 51 22.08 -16.42 0.32
CA ILE A 51 20.92 -15.64 0.80
C ILE A 51 21.44 -14.34 1.43
N HIS A 52 20.86 -13.21 1.00
CA HIS A 52 21.21 -11.86 1.50
C HIS A 52 22.65 -11.40 1.17
N LEU A 53 23.32 -12.05 0.22
CA LEU A 53 24.70 -11.73 -0.17
C LEU A 53 24.85 -10.27 -0.61
N GLY A 54 25.64 -9.50 0.15
CA GLY A 54 25.95 -8.09 -0.15
C GLY A 54 24.83 -7.10 0.17
N ALA A 55 23.70 -7.57 0.68
CA ALA A 55 22.58 -6.73 1.09
C ALA A 55 22.72 -6.28 2.56
N THR A 56 21.84 -5.36 2.95
CA THR A 56 21.60 -4.99 4.35
C THR A 56 20.14 -5.20 4.69
N SER A 57 19.78 -5.18 5.97
CA SER A 57 18.40 -5.43 6.44
C SER A 57 17.35 -4.57 5.72
N ALA A 58 17.68 -3.32 5.40
CA ALA A 58 16.82 -2.39 4.68
C ALA A 58 16.53 -2.79 3.22
N TYR A 59 17.30 -3.70 2.63
CA TYR A 59 17.00 -4.25 1.30
C TYR A 59 15.68 -5.02 1.29
N VAL A 60 15.43 -5.83 2.33
CA VAL A 60 14.18 -6.59 2.45
C VAL A 60 13.10 -5.82 3.19
N GLY A 61 13.46 -5.09 4.25
CA GLY A 61 12.50 -4.30 5.05
C GLY A 61 11.86 -3.19 4.23
N ASP A 62 12.64 -2.18 3.84
CA ASP A 62 12.12 -1.00 3.15
C ASP A 62 11.44 -1.34 1.82
N ASN A 63 11.98 -2.29 1.03
CA ASN A 63 11.34 -2.66 -0.23
C ASN A 63 10.03 -3.46 -0.01
N THR A 64 9.93 -4.26 1.05
CA THR A 64 8.66 -4.92 1.42
C THR A 64 7.63 -3.89 1.85
N ASP A 65 8.02 -2.91 2.68
CA ASP A 65 7.13 -1.81 3.09
C ASP A 65 6.62 -1.04 1.87
N LEU A 66 7.49 -0.73 0.90
CA LEU A 66 7.07 -0.06 -0.34
C LEU A 66 6.08 -0.89 -1.16
N ILE A 67 6.25 -2.21 -1.25
CA ILE A 67 5.27 -3.10 -1.90
C ILE A 67 3.93 -3.01 -1.16
N GLN A 68 3.94 -3.15 0.16
CA GLN A 68 2.72 -3.11 0.97
C GLN A 68 2.00 -1.76 0.88
N ILE A 69 2.75 -0.64 0.88
CA ILE A 69 2.19 0.70 0.69
C ILE A 69 1.55 0.83 -0.69
N LYS A 70 2.22 0.34 -1.74
CA LYS A 70 1.67 0.35 -3.10
C LYS A 70 0.38 -0.46 -3.20
N ASP A 71 0.35 -1.66 -2.63
CA ASP A 71 -0.85 -2.50 -2.58
C ASP A 71 -1.98 -1.84 -1.77
N GLY A 72 -1.62 -1.13 -0.69
CA GLY A 72 -2.55 -0.29 0.07
C GLY A 72 -3.17 0.82 -0.77
N TYR A 73 -2.38 1.51 -1.61
CA TYR A 73 -2.88 2.54 -2.51
C TYR A 73 -3.84 1.98 -3.57
N GLU A 74 -3.56 0.80 -4.14
CA GLU A 74 -4.47 0.10 -5.06
C GLU A 74 -5.85 -0.15 -4.44
N ILE A 75 -5.89 -0.54 -3.15
CA ILE A 75 -7.14 -0.72 -2.40
C ILE A 75 -7.86 0.62 -2.22
N LEU A 76 -7.15 1.67 -1.83
CA LEU A 76 -7.72 3.01 -1.64
C LEU A 76 -8.26 3.58 -2.96
N LYS A 77 -7.52 3.44 -4.06
CA LYS A 77 -7.92 3.88 -5.41
C LYS A 77 -9.30 3.33 -5.79
N LYS A 78 -9.51 2.02 -5.59
CA LYS A 78 -10.81 1.36 -5.84
C LYS A 78 -11.93 1.94 -4.97
N LYS A 79 -11.64 2.26 -3.70
CA LYS A 79 -12.62 2.86 -2.79
C LYS A 79 -12.99 4.29 -3.20
N PHE A 80 -12.01 5.10 -3.63
CA PHE A 80 -12.27 6.45 -4.14
C PHE A 80 -13.20 6.43 -5.34
N ILE A 81 -13.00 5.52 -6.31
CA ILE A 81 -13.88 5.39 -7.48
C ILE A 81 -15.34 5.14 -7.05
N ASN A 82 -15.56 4.29 -6.05
CA ASN A 82 -16.89 4.02 -5.51
C ASN A 82 -17.49 5.26 -4.82
N VAL A 83 -16.69 6.00 -4.06
CA VAL A 83 -17.13 7.26 -3.43
C VAL A 83 -17.48 8.30 -4.50
N PHE A 84 -16.68 8.45 -5.55
CA PHE A 84 -16.95 9.37 -6.66
C PHE A 84 -18.24 9.02 -7.38
N LYS A 85 -18.48 7.74 -7.67
CA LYS A 85 -19.73 7.25 -8.25
C LYS A 85 -20.93 7.69 -7.40
N ASN A 86 -20.92 7.35 -6.11
CA ASN A 86 -22.04 7.63 -5.21
C ASN A 86 -22.27 9.14 -5.01
N MET A 87 -21.20 9.91 -4.88
CA MET A 87 -21.27 11.37 -4.71
C MET A 87 -21.72 12.06 -6.00
N SER A 88 -21.29 11.57 -7.17
CA SER A 88 -21.73 12.07 -8.46
C SER A 88 -23.21 11.78 -8.70
N ASP A 89 -23.66 10.55 -8.43
CA ASP A 89 -25.07 10.18 -8.52
C ASP A 89 -25.92 11.08 -7.60
N PHE A 90 -25.51 11.27 -6.34
CA PHE A 90 -26.18 12.17 -5.40
C PHE A 90 -26.22 13.61 -5.91
N ALA A 91 -25.09 14.14 -6.39
CA ALA A 91 -25.03 15.51 -6.90
C ALA A 91 -25.94 15.71 -8.11
N MET A 92 -26.05 14.70 -8.97
CA MET A 92 -26.91 14.72 -10.16
C MET A 92 -28.39 14.56 -9.82
N GLU A 93 -28.74 13.67 -8.89
CA GLU A 93 -30.11 13.48 -8.40
C GLU A 93 -30.66 14.79 -7.81
N TYR A 94 -29.85 15.49 -7.02
CA TYR A 94 -30.27 16.71 -6.32
C TYR A 94 -29.80 18.01 -6.98
N LYS A 95 -29.41 17.96 -8.27
CA LYS A 95 -28.84 19.12 -8.98
C LYS A 95 -29.78 20.32 -9.04
N ASP A 96 -31.09 20.08 -9.09
CA ASP A 96 -32.13 21.10 -9.22
C ASP A 96 -32.88 21.36 -7.91
N LEU A 97 -32.55 20.66 -6.80
CA LEU A 97 -33.20 20.83 -5.49
C LEU A 97 -32.69 22.10 -4.81
N PRO A 98 -33.49 23.19 -4.71
CA PRO A 98 -33.03 24.43 -4.11
C PRO A 98 -32.81 24.27 -2.60
N THR A 99 -31.78 24.92 -2.07
CA THR A 99 -31.50 24.98 -0.63
C THR A 99 -30.90 26.33 -0.28
N LEU A 100 -31.14 26.80 0.96
CA LEU A 100 -30.53 28.01 1.47
C LEU A 100 -29.00 27.90 1.44
N GLY A 101 -28.33 28.86 0.82
CA GLY A 101 -26.87 28.99 0.87
C GLY A 101 -26.40 29.56 2.21
N PHE A 102 -25.17 29.27 2.59
CA PHE A 102 -24.59 29.74 3.84
C PHE A 102 -23.17 30.28 3.64
N THR A 103 -22.95 31.53 4.04
CA THR A 103 -21.63 32.16 4.17
C THR A 103 -21.51 32.71 5.59
N HIS A 104 -20.40 32.47 6.28
CA HIS A 104 -20.29 32.75 7.74
C HIS A 104 -21.40 32.07 8.56
N PHE A 105 -21.95 30.97 8.01
CA PHE A 105 -23.15 30.28 8.53
C PHE A 105 -24.39 31.18 8.71
N GLN A 106 -24.43 32.29 7.96
CA GLN A 106 -25.59 33.17 7.83
C GLN A 106 -26.28 32.91 6.48
N ALA A 107 -27.58 33.16 6.44
CA ALA A 107 -28.40 32.99 5.24
C ALA A 107 -27.83 33.81 4.07
N ALA A 108 -27.57 33.13 2.95
CA ALA A 108 -27.08 33.72 1.71
C ALA A 108 -28.01 33.36 0.55
N GLN A 109 -27.63 33.75 -0.68
CA GLN A 109 -28.40 33.39 -1.88
C GLN A 109 -28.54 31.86 -2.01
N LEU A 110 -29.66 31.43 -2.61
CA LEU A 110 -29.94 30.02 -2.81
C LEU A 110 -28.85 29.35 -3.65
N THR A 111 -28.60 28.09 -3.34
CA THR A 111 -27.86 27.13 -4.17
C THR A 111 -28.74 25.89 -4.35
N THR A 112 -28.19 24.80 -4.87
CA THR A 112 -28.86 23.50 -4.86
C THR A 112 -28.10 22.50 -3.99
N VAL A 113 -28.81 21.50 -3.48
CA VAL A 113 -28.19 20.42 -2.68
C VAL A 113 -27.12 19.72 -3.51
N GLY A 114 -27.40 19.44 -4.78
CA GLY A 114 -26.42 18.86 -5.71
C GLY A 114 -25.21 19.75 -5.94
N LYS A 115 -25.40 21.06 -6.18
CA LYS A 115 -24.29 22.02 -6.33
C LYS A 115 -23.43 22.12 -5.06
N ARG A 116 -24.01 21.99 -3.87
CA ARG A 116 -23.23 21.92 -2.62
C ARG A 116 -22.38 20.64 -2.58
N ALA A 117 -22.94 19.51 -2.98
CA ALA A 117 -22.24 18.23 -2.98
C ALA A 117 -21.04 18.19 -3.94
N THR A 118 -21.08 18.94 -5.06
CA THR A 118 -19.93 19.02 -5.97
C THR A 118 -18.70 19.64 -5.32
N LEU A 119 -18.87 20.49 -4.29
CA LEU A 119 -17.74 21.05 -3.54
C LEU A 119 -17.02 19.97 -2.71
N TRP A 120 -17.78 19.06 -2.10
CA TRP A 120 -17.22 17.93 -1.37
C TRP A 120 -16.52 16.95 -2.33
N LEU A 121 -17.15 16.68 -3.48
CA LEU A 121 -16.57 15.83 -4.51
C LEU A 121 -15.24 16.41 -5.04
N GLN A 122 -15.17 17.73 -5.25
CA GLN A 122 -13.93 18.39 -5.67
C GLN A 122 -12.78 18.16 -4.67
N SER A 123 -13.02 18.29 -3.36
CA SER A 123 -11.99 18.00 -2.35
C SER A 123 -11.47 16.57 -2.47
N LEU A 124 -12.38 15.60 -2.59
CA LEU A 124 -12.00 14.19 -2.70
C LEU A 124 -11.27 13.88 -4.02
N MET A 125 -11.56 14.61 -5.10
CA MET A 125 -10.82 14.48 -6.36
C MET A 125 -9.37 14.95 -6.20
N LEU A 126 -9.13 16.05 -5.48
CA LEU A 126 -7.77 16.52 -5.19
C LEU A 126 -6.98 15.50 -4.35
N ASP A 127 -7.64 14.87 -3.36
CA ASP A 127 -7.01 13.80 -2.57
C ASP A 127 -6.63 12.58 -3.43
N PHE A 128 -7.46 12.27 -4.44
CA PHE A 128 -7.19 11.18 -5.37
C PHE A 128 -6.06 11.49 -6.36
N GLU A 129 -5.98 12.73 -6.85
CA GLU A 129 -4.86 13.19 -7.68
C GLU A 129 -3.52 13.05 -6.94
N GLU A 130 -3.49 13.43 -5.65
CA GLU A 130 -2.31 13.24 -4.80
C GLU A 130 -1.98 11.74 -4.63
N LEU A 131 -3.00 10.89 -4.42
CA LEU A 131 -2.81 9.44 -4.33
C LEU A 131 -2.20 8.88 -5.62
N GLU A 132 -2.72 9.24 -6.80
CA GLU A 132 -2.17 8.80 -8.08
C GLU A 132 -0.73 9.29 -8.27
N PHE A 133 -0.46 10.56 -7.94
CA PHE A 133 0.89 11.11 -7.99
C PHE A 133 1.87 10.30 -7.14
N ARG A 134 1.50 9.91 -5.91
CA ARG A 134 2.36 9.08 -5.04
C ARG A 134 2.58 7.68 -5.60
N MET A 135 1.56 7.06 -6.16
CA MET A 135 1.67 5.74 -6.79
C MET A 135 2.64 5.76 -7.98
N ASP A 136 2.52 6.75 -8.85
CA ASP A 136 3.31 6.84 -10.09
C ASP A 136 4.77 7.24 -9.84
N ASN A 137 5.04 7.92 -8.73
CA ASN A 137 6.37 8.45 -8.41
C ASN A 137 7.10 7.65 -7.30
N MET A 138 6.54 6.52 -6.86
CA MET A 138 7.17 5.67 -5.85
C MET A 138 8.46 5.05 -6.39
N ARG A 139 9.54 5.09 -5.59
CA ARG A 139 10.85 4.55 -5.96
C ARG A 139 11.29 3.51 -4.96
N PHE A 140 11.72 2.36 -5.47
CA PHE A 140 12.32 1.29 -4.70
C PHE A 140 13.78 1.59 -4.39
N ARG A 141 14.29 1.00 -3.31
CA ARG A 141 15.72 1.01 -3.04
C ARG A 141 16.38 -0.02 -3.94
N GLY A 142 17.38 0.42 -4.70
CA GLY A 142 18.26 -0.45 -5.50
C GLY A 142 19.25 -1.19 -4.63
#